data_AF-A0A9E4I0V3-F1
#
_entry.id   AF-A0A9E4I0V3-F1
#
_cell.length_a   1.000
_cell.length_b   1.000
_cell.length_c   1.000
_cell.angle_alpha   90.00
_cell.angle_beta   90.00
_cell.angle_gamma   90.00
#
_symmetry.space_group_name_H-M   'P 1'
#
loop_
_entity.id
_entity.type
_entity.pdbx_description
1 polymer ?
#
loop_
_entity_poly.entity_id
_entity_poly.type
_entity_poly.pdbx_seq_one_letter_code
_entity_poly.pdbx_strand_id
1 'polypeptide(L)'
;ALQALDSIAAGDSVGLKQDGKRWLIVDPQGVTIGRLARKYEPPDGATFVEGSVFAITTRYSSDSAESFQSQLRRERWSIVLPELVYTL
;
A
#
# COMPACT_ATOMS: atom_id res chain seq x y z
N ALA A 1 -9.73 -5.66 8.69
CA ALA A 1 -9.69 -5.61 7.22
C ALA A 1 -8.59 -6.56 6.74
N LEU A 2 -8.92 -7.80 6.39
CA LEU A 2 -8.03 -8.72 5.66
C LEU A 2 -8.61 -9.08 4.28
N GLN A 3 -9.95 -8.99 4.15
CA GLN A 3 -10.67 -9.20 2.89
C GLN A 3 -10.43 -8.11 1.84
N ALA A 4 -9.90 -6.94 2.23
CA ALA A 4 -9.74 -5.82 1.30
C ALA A 4 -8.77 -6.12 0.15
N LEU A 5 -7.81 -7.03 0.37
CA LEU A 5 -6.89 -7.47 -0.69
C LEU A 5 -7.41 -8.67 -1.49
N ASP A 6 -8.46 -9.36 -1.02
CA ASP A 6 -9.04 -10.49 -1.75
C ASP A 6 -9.84 -10.01 -2.97
N SER A 7 -10.27 -8.75 -2.96
CA SER A 7 -11.08 -8.12 -4.01
C SER A 7 -10.29 -7.18 -4.93
N ILE A 8 -8.96 -7.20 -4.90
CA ILE A 8 -8.11 -6.34 -5.72
C ILE A 8 -7.13 -7.15 -6.56
N ALA A 9 -6.91 -6.70 -7.80
CA ALA A 9 -6.03 -7.31 -8.79
C ALA A 9 -5.05 -6.29 -9.37
N ALA A 10 -4.04 -6.78 -10.09
CA ALA A 10 -3.14 -5.92 -10.86
C ALA A 10 -3.93 -5.16 -11.93
N GLY A 11 -3.62 -3.87 -12.10
CA GLY A 11 -4.34 -2.95 -12.97
C GLY A 11 -5.50 -2.20 -12.31
N ASP A 12 -5.97 -2.65 -11.13
CA ASP A 12 -7.06 -1.96 -10.44
C ASP A 12 -6.63 -0.56 -9.98
N SER A 13 -7.53 0.40 -10.10
CA SER A 13 -7.27 1.77 -9.67
C SER A 13 -7.16 1.87 -8.16
N VAL A 14 -6.23 2.71 -7.70
CA VAL A 14 -6.05 3.02 -6.28
C VAL A 14 -5.97 4.52 -6.07
N GLY A 15 -6.48 4.96 -4.92
CA GLY A 15 -6.37 6.33 -4.44
C GLY A 15 -5.36 6.47 -3.30
N LEU A 16 -5.01 7.72 -3.01
CA LEU A 16 -4.27 8.09 -1.81
C LEU A 16 -5.16 8.88 -0.85
N LYS A 17 -5.07 8.55 0.44
CA LYS A 17 -5.75 9.27 1.52
C LYS A 17 -4.76 9.60 2.61
N GLN A 18 -4.73 10.86 3.04
CA GLN A 18 -3.94 11.26 4.20
C GLN A 18 -4.68 10.90 5.50
N ASP A 19 -4.00 10.19 6.40
CA ASP A 19 -4.47 9.83 7.74
C ASP A 19 -3.42 10.26 8.77
N GLY A 20 -3.62 11.46 9.31
CA GLY A 20 -2.64 12.15 10.15
C GLY A 20 -1.32 12.37 9.41
N LYS A 21 -0.24 11.74 9.91
CA LYS A 21 1.11 11.82 9.33
C LYS A 21 1.44 10.67 8.37
N ARG A 22 0.45 9.98 7.84
CA ARG A 22 0.67 8.82 6.97
C ARG A 22 -0.22 8.90 5.75
N TRP A 23 0.32 8.41 4.64
CA TRP A 23 -0.42 8.20 3.41
C TRP A 23 -0.93 6.75 3.36
N LEU A 24 -2.24 6.60 3.17
CA LEU A 24 -2.92 5.34 2.97
C LEU A 24 -3.18 5.13 1.49
N ILE A 25 -3.06 3.88 1.05
CA ILE A 25 -3.52 3.44 -0.27
C ILE A 25 -4.93 2.90 -0.07
N VAL A 26 -5.88 3.38 -0.86
CA VAL A 26 -7.29 2.98 -0.79
C VAL A 26 -7.78 2.42 -2.12
N ASP A 27 -8.70 1.47 -2.07
CA ASP A 27 -9.43 1.02 -3.25
C ASP A 27 -10.49 2.07 -3.69
N PRO A 28 -11.19 1.87 -4.82
CA PRO A 28 -12.22 2.80 -5.28
C PRO A 28 -13.40 2.98 -4.32
N GLN A 29 -13.61 2.05 -3.38
CA GLN A 29 -14.64 2.11 -2.34
C GLN A 29 -14.13 2.83 -1.08
N GLY A 30 -12.87 3.28 -1.06
CA GLY A 30 -12.24 3.98 0.06
C GLY A 30 -11.72 3.04 1.16
N VAL A 31 -11.73 1.72 0.94
CA VAL A 31 -11.19 0.73 1.87
C VAL A 31 -9.68 0.80 1.83
N THR A 32 -9.05 0.86 3.01
CA THR A 32 -7.59 0.86 3.11
C THR A 32 -7.02 -0.51 2.75
N ILE A 33 -6.24 -0.54 1.68
CA ILE A 33 -5.56 -1.73 1.16
C ILE A 33 -4.05 -1.71 1.44
N GLY A 34 -3.51 -0.56 1.82
CA GLY A 34 -2.09 -0.40 2.10
C GLY A 34 -1.77 0.89 2.83
N ARG A 35 -0.52 1.00 3.28
CA ARG A 35 -0.01 2.20 3.94
C ARG A 35 1.43 2.43 3.53
N LEU A 36 1.72 3.66 3.10
CA LEU A 36 3.06 4.05 2.72
C LEU A 36 3.93 4.28 3.96
N ALA A 37 5.24 4.32 3.75
CA ALA A 37 6.20 4.59 4.82
C ALA A 37 5.88 5.91 5.52
N ARG A 38 6.15 6.01 6.82
CA ARG A 38 5.87 7.24 7.60
C ARG A 38 6.59 8.48 7.05
N LYS A 39 7.75 8.30 6.40
CA LYS A 39 8.55 9.37 5.80
C LYS A 39 8.19 9.66 4.34
N TYR A 40 7.25 8.91 3.78
CA TYR A 40 6.81 9.14 2.42
C TYR A 40 6.05 10.45 2.35
N GLU A 41 6.41 11.29 1.41
CA GLU A 41 5.66 12.47 0.98
C GLU A 41 5.58 12.42 -0.56
N PRO A 42 4.48 12.87 -1.17
CA PRO A 42 4.43 13.15 -2.60
C PRO A 42 5.55 14.10 -3.00
N PRO A 43 6.01 14.08 -4.26
CA PRO A 43 6.99 15.05 -4.75
C PRO A 43 6.53 16.49 -4.52
N ASP A 44 7.45 17.38 -4.13
CA ASP A 44 7.12 18.77 -3.81
C ASP A 44 6.46 19.48 -5.00
N GLY A 45 5.34 20.17 -4.73
CA GLY A 45 4.57 20.88 -5.75
C GLY A 45 3.76 19.99 -6.68
N ALA A 46 3.85 18.66 -6.56
CA ALA A 46 3.19 17.76 -7.47
C ALA A 46 1.75 17.44 -7.05
N THR A 47 0.87 17.27 -8.04
CA THR A 47 -0.51 16.83 -7.86
C THR A 47 -0.64 15.36 -8.23
N PHE A 48 -1.26 14.56 -7.36
CA PHE A 48 -1.59 13.16 -7.66
C PHE A 48 -2.63 13.10 -8.78
N VAL A 49 -2.32 12.37 -9.86
CA VAL A 49 -3.18 12.24 -11.04
C VAL A 49 -3.95 10.92 -10.99
N GLU A 50 -3.22 9.82 -10.86
CA GLU A 50 -3.78 8.48 -10.84
C GLU A 50 -2.87 7.51 -10.10
N GLY A 51 -3.45 6.39 -9.66
CA GLY A 51 -2.71 5.27 -9.13
C GLY A 51 -3.34 3.96 -9.57
N SER A 52 -2.50 2.94 -9.71
CA SER A 52 -2.92 1.59 -10.05
C SER A 52 -2.15 0.55 -9.23
N VAL A 53 -2.73 -0.64 -9.05
CA VAL A 53 -1.99 -1.79 -8.53
C VAL A 53 -1.05 -2.27 -9.63
N PHE A 54 0.25 -2.03 -9.47
CA PHE A 54 1.25 -2.58 -10.40
C PHE A 54 1.41 -4.09 -10.18
N ALA A 55 1.51 -4.51 -8.92
CA ALA A 55 1.59 -5.92 -8.56
C ALA A 55 1.07 -6.19 -7.14
N ILE A 56 0.70 -7.45 -6.88
CA ILE A 56 0.42 -7.94 -5.53
C ILE A 56 1.45 -9.01 -5.21
N THR A 57 2.27 -8.77 -4.20
CA THR A 57 3.30 -9.71 -3.76
C THR A 57 2.90 -10.40 -2.47
N THR A 58 3.26 -11.68 -2.35
CA THR A 58 3.17 -12.41 -1.09
C THR A 58 4.46 -12.26 -0.33
N ARG A 59 4.37 -11.91 0.96
CA ARG A 59 5.47 -11.90 1.91
C ARG A 59 5.29 -13.01 2.92
N TYR A 60 6.42 -13.57 3.35
CA TYR A 60 6.51 -14.54 4.42
C TYR A 60 7.24 -13.92 5.62
N SER A 61 6.97 -14.43 6.82
CA SER A 61 7.68 -14.01 8.02
C SER A 61 9.19 -14.27 7.92
N SER A 62 9.58 -15.34 7.22
CA SER A 62 10.96 -15.68 6.90
C SER A 62 11.68 -14.62 6.06
N ASP A 63 10.97 -13.78 5.31
CA ASP A 63 11.56 -12.69 4.51
C ASP A 63 11.95 -11.48 5.39
N SER A 64 11.59 -11.51 6.68
CA SER A 64 11.88 -10.44 7.64
C SER A 64 13.10 -10.79 8.49
N ALA A 65 13.93 -9.79 8.80
CA ALA A 65 15.05 -9.98 9.71
C ALA A 65 14.55 -10.47 11.09
N GLU A 66 15.32 -11.34 11.73
CA GLU A 66 14.94 -12.03 12.98
C GLU A 66 14.43 -11.06 14.06
N SER A 67 15.05 -9.88 14.17
CA SER A 67 14.68 -8.83 15.13
C SER A 67 13.25 -8.29 14.95
N PHE A 68 12.64 -8.48 13.78
CA PHE A 68 11.26 -8.06 13.49
C PHE A 68 10.26 -9.22 13.51
N GLN A 69 10.71 -10.48 13.47
CA GLN A 69 9.82 -11.64 13.36
C GLN A 69 8.85 -11.77 14.53
N SER A 70 9.29 -11.47 15.76
CA SER A 70 8.44 -11.50 16.97
C SER A 70 7.29 -10.48 16.95
N GLN A 71 7.38 -9.45 16.11
CA GLN A 71 6.35 -8.42 15.95
C GLN A 71 5.36 -8.75 14.83
N LEU A 72 5.65 -9.76 14.01
CA LEU A 72 4.77 -10.19 12.93
C LEU A 72 3.59 -10.96 13.50
N ARG A 73 2.40 -10.62 13.04
CA ARG A 73 1.14 -11.27 13.47
C ARG A 73 0.73 -12.45 12.59
N ARG A 74 1.45 -12.67 11.49
CA ARG A 74 1.12 -13.63 10.44
C ARG A 74 2.39 -14.19 9.83
N GLU A 75 2.33 -15.46 9.46
CA GLU A 75 3.38 -16.13 8.70
C GLU A 75 3.39 -15.70 7.23
N ARG A 76 2.22 -15.40 6.65
CA ARG A 76 2.06 -14.98 5.26
C ARG A 76 1.07 -13.82 5.14
N TRP A 77 1.36 -12.86 4.27
CA TRP A 77 0.44 -11.77 3.92
C TRP A 77 0.71 -11.22 2.51
N SER A 78 -0.29 -10.54 1.95
CA SER A 78 -0.17 -9.85 0.66
C SER A 78 0.19 -8.38 0.86
N ILE A 79 0.96 -7.82 -0.07
CA ILE A 79 1.29 -6.40 -0.17
C ILE A 79 1.00 -5.92 -1.59
N VAL A 80 0.28 -4.80 -1.70
CA VAL A 80 0.14 -4.06 -2.96
C VAL A 80 1.41 -3.26 -3.22
N LEU A 81 1.98 -3.44 -4.41
CA LEU A 81 2.96 -2.54 -5.00
C LEU A 81 2.20 -1.60 -5.94
N PRO A 82 1.98 -0.34 -5.56
CA PRO A 82 1.29 0.62 -6.41
C PRO A 82 2.23 1.28 -7.42
N GLU A 83 1.69 1.65 -8.57
CA GLU A 83 2.23 2.72 -9.40
C GLU A 83 1.44 4.00 -9.08
N LEU A 84 2.13 5.11 -8.84
CA LEU A 84 1.55 6.39 -8.45
C LEU A 84 2.05 7.48 -9.40
N VAL A 85 1.13 8.10 -10.12
CA VAL A 85 1.44 9.10 -11.15
C VAL A 85 1.14 10.49 -10.61
N TYR A 86 2.08 11.40 -10.86
CA TYR A 86 2.01 12.80 -10.43
C TYR A 86 2.30 13.74 -11.61
N THR A 87 1.70 14.92 -11.59
CA THR A 87 2.07 16.06 -12.45
C THR A 87 2.68 17.17 -11.61
N LEU A 88 3.59 17.94 -12.21
CA LEU A 88 4.11 19.20 -11.65
C LEU A 88 3.21 20.38 -12.01
#